data_AF-A0A317ZJQ6-F1
#
_entry.id   AF-A0A317ZJQ6-F1
#
_cell.length_a   1.000
_cell.length_b   1.000
_cell.length_c   1.000
_cell.angle_alpha   90.00
_cell.angle_beta   90.00
_cell.angle_gamma   90.00
#
_symmetry.space_group_name_H-M   'P 1'
#
loop_
_entity.id
_entity.type
_entity.pdbx_description
1 polymer ?
#
loop_
_entity_poly.entity_id
_entity_poly.type
_entity_poly.pdbx_seq_one_letter_code
_entity_poly.pdbx_strand_id
1 'polypeptide(L)'
;MKKLTHKDIKITEFCLISSPDSPRQLYRLRDNTYVIALLDRPTETFSFVSEIFSDVLDDLGGGIEDVTLIEYKEPDRREESPIPGFEIRLHLKKGETISVNHRDEVRLIIPTSYKEDAKNEEVYSVIEIWEDLPPKHPFDSLQITEGLRKELSPHFEMFSPSEILSRLWLDYENSIRGCILEPQTGYLAEVRGEFGDFRAVRHNCGVVTFMQ
;
A
#
# COMPACT_ATOMS: atom_id res chain seq x y z
N MET A 1 -9.14 -1.22 -29.12
CA MET A 1 -9.40 0.16 -28.68
C MET A 1 -9.57 1.06 -29.90
N LYS A 2 -10.52 1.99 -29.89
CA LYS A 2 -10.66 3.04 -30.91
C LYS A 2 -10.80 4.39 -30.21
N LYS A 3 -9.96 5.36 -30.59
CA LYS A 3 -10.12 6.76 -30.18
C LYS A 3 -11.36 7.29 -30.89
N LEU A 4 -12.39 7.63 -30.12
CA LEU A 4 -13.62 8.19 -30.67
C LEU A 4 -13.59 9.70 -30.51
N THR A 5 -14.24 10.39 -31.44
CA THR A 5 -14.55 11.80 -31.26
C THR A 5 -15.89 11.92 -30.54
N HIS A 6 -16.12 13.06 -29.87
CA HIS A 6 -17.38 13.33 -29.17
C HIS A 6 -18.63 13.26 -30.08
N LYS A 7 -18.45 13.28 -31.41
CA LYS A 7 -19.51 13.15 -32.42
C LYS A 7 -20.00 11.71 -32.62
N ASP A 8 -19.24 10.72 -32.17
CA ASP A 8 -19.54 9.29 -32.36
C ASP A 8 -20.44 8.72 -31.24
N ILE A 9 -20.74 9.54 -30.22
CA ILE A 9 -21.46 9.15 -29.01
C ILE A 9 -22.93 9.58 -29.12
N LYS A 10 -23.83 8.62 -29.38
CA LYS A 10 -25.29 8.84 -29.32
C LYS A 10 -25.83 8.68 -27.90
N ILE A 11 -25.79 9.75 -27.10
CA ILE A 11 -26.11 9.81 -25.65
C ILE A 11 -27.35 8.99 -25.21
N THR A 12 -28.31 8.74 -26.09
CA THR A 12 -29.50 7.90 -25.84
C THR A 12 -29.25 6.40 -25.59
N GLU A 13 -28.02 5.90 -25.75
CA GLU A 13 -27.65 4.48 -25.56
C GLU A 13 -26.70 4.21 -24.38
N PHE A 14 -26.48 5.21 -23.52
CA PHE A 14 -25.42 5.20 -22.51
C PHE A 14 -25.99 5.02 -21.11
N CYS A 15 -25.44 4.08 -20.33
CA CYS A 15 -25.67 3.98 -18.89
C CYS A 15 -24.44 4.53 -18.16
N LEU A 16 -24.57 5.67 -17.47
CA LEU A 16 -23.52 6.20 -16.61
C LEU A 16 -23.34 5.26 -15.42
N ILE A 17 -22.12 4.74 -15.21
CA ILE A 17 -21.80 3.80 -14.13
C ILE A 17 -20.84 4.38 -13.09
N SER A 18 -20.15 5.47 -13.39
CA SER A 18 -19.41 6.26 -12.40
C SER A 18 -20.26 7.35 -11.76
N SER A 19 -19.75 7.98 -10.70
CA SER A 19 -20.37 9.15 -10.08
C SER A 19 -20.63 10.27 -11.12
N PRO A 20 -21.81 10.91 -11.10
CA PRO A 20 -22.09 12.06 -11.96
C PRO A 20 -21.22 13.28 -11.63
N ASP A 21 -20.77 13.37 -10.37
CA ASP A 21 -19.92 14.45 -9.87
C ASP A 21 -18.44 14.24 -10.25
N SER A 22 -18.09 13.08 -10.81
CA SER A 22 -16.72 12.85 -11.24
C SER A 22 -16.38 13.71 -12.46
N PRO A 23 -15.19 14.35 -12.48
CA PRO A 23 -14.65 14.96 -13.68
C PRO A 23 -14.34 13.95 -14.80
N ARG A 24 -14.38 12.63 -14.54
CA ARG A 24 -14.15 11.57 -15.51
C ARG A 24 -15.28 10.57 -15.40
N GLN A 25 -16.01 10.43 -16.49
CA GLN A 25 -17.24 9.66 -16.50
C GLN A 25 -17.07 8.37 -17.26
N LEU A 26 -17.47 7.25 -16.66
CA LEU A 26 -17.49 5.94 -17.27
C LEU A 26 -18.92 5.57 -17.64
N TYR A 27 -19.12 5.22 -18.90
CA TYR A 27 -20.39 4.80 -19.46
C TYR A 27 -20.31 3.36 -19.94
N ARG A 28 -21.32 2.56 -19.61
CA ARG A 28 -21.58 1.24 -20.19
C ARG A 28 -22.56 1.37 -21.35
N LEU A 29 -22.22 0.75 -22.47
CA LEU A 29 -23.07 0.56 -23.64
C LEU A 29 -23.46 -0.92 -23.73
N ARG A 30 -24.18 -1.31 -24.79
CA ARG A 30 -24.45 -2.72 -25.10
C ARG A 30 -23.17 -3.45 -25.51
N ASP A 31 -23.23 -4.78 -25.47
CA ASP A 31 -22.18 -5.67 -26.00
C ASP A 31 -20.79 -5.43 -25.40
N ASN A 32 -20.72 -5.32 -24.06
CA ASN A 32 -19.47 -5.12 -23.30
C ASN A 32 -18.63 -3.93 -23.79
N THR A 33 -19.30 -2.92 -24.36
CA THR A 33 -18.68 -1.70 -24.87
C THR A 33 -18.74 -0.61 -23.80
N TYR A 34 -17.64 0.10 -23.64
CA TYR A 34 -17.46 1.12 -22.61
C TYR A 34 -16.90 2.39 -23.20
N VAL A 35 -17.29 3.53 -22.62
CA VAL A 35 -16.77 4.84 -22.97
C VAL A 35 -16.33 5.57 -21.71
N ILE A 36 -15.09 6.07 -21.72
CA ILE A 36 -14.56 6.99 -20.72
C ILE A 36 -14.57 8.38 -21.32
N ALA A 37 -15.30 9.31 -20.70
CA ALA A 37 -15.29 10.72 -21.03
C ALA A 37 -14.44 11.47 -20.00
N LEU A 38 -13.35 12.09 -20.45
CA LEU A 38 -12.50 12.93 -19.61
C LEU A 38 -13.03 14.37 -19.66
N LEU A 39 -13.94 14.74 -18.76
CA LEU A 39 -14.55 16.08 -18.76
C LEU A 39 -13.59 17.16 -18.23
N ASP A 40 -12.58 16.76 -17.47
CA ASP A 40 -11.45 17.62 -17.04
C ASP A 40 -10.49 17.99 -18.17
N ARG A 41 -10.64 17.40 -19.36
CA ARG A 41 -9.80 17.68 -20.52
C ARG A 41 -10.66 18.00 -21.74
N PRO A 42 -10.25 18.94 -22.60
CA PRO A 42 -11.02 19.24 -23.80
C PRO A 42 -11.03 18.03 -24.74
N THR A 43 -12.20 17.39 -24.85
CA THR A 43 -12.62 16.50 -25.96
C THR A 43 -11.88 15.18 -26.15
N GLU A 44 -11.53 14.48 -25.07
CA GLU A 44 -11.06 13.09 -25.20
C GLU A 44 -12.07 12.09 -24.62
N THR A 45 -12.66 11.32 -25.53
CA THR A 45 -13.52 10.19 -25.21
C THR A 45 -12.85 8.92 -25.71
N PHE A 46 -12.72 7.94 -24.82
CA PHE A 46 -12.04 6.68 -25.11
C PHE A 46 -13.05 5.55 -25.09
N SER A 47 -13.04 4.72 -26.14
CA SER A 47 -13.91 3.54 -26.20
C SER A 47 -13.11 2.25 -26.24
N PHE A 48 -13.62 1.26 -25.52
CA PHE A 48 -13.07 -0.08 -25.49
C PHE A 48 -14.19 -1.11 -25.36
N VAL A 49 -13.86 -2.35 -25.74
CA VAL A 49 -14.73 -3.52 -25.57
C VAL A 49 -13.92 -4.48 -24.70
N SER A 50 -14.49 -4.95 -23.59
CA SER A 50 -13.86 -5.93 -22.71
C SER A 50 -14.93 -6.69 -21.94
N GLU A 51 -14.98 -8.01 -22.12
CA GLU A 51 -15.90 -8.88 -21.38
C GLU A 51 -15.49 -8.98 -19.91
N ILE A 52 -14.19 -9.07 -19.65
CA ILE A 52 -13.63 -9.12 -18.29
C ILE A 52 -13.99 -7.86 -17.50
N PHE A 53 -14.05 -6.70 -18.16
CA PHE A 53 -14.51 -5.48 -17.53
C PHE A 53 -15.99 -5.53 -17.13
N SER A 54 -16.85 -6.22 -17.90
CA SER A 54 -18.24 -6.50 -17.47
C SER A 54 -18.28 -7.36 -16.23
N ASP A 55 -17.53 -8.46 -16.22
CA ASP A 55 -17.51 -9.38 -15.08
C ASP A 55 -17.07 -8.67 -13.80
N VAL A 56 -16.00 -7.85 -13.89
CA VAL A 56 -15.53 -7.01 -12.77
C VAL A 56 -16.61 -6.05 -12.27
N LEU A 57 -17.33 -5.39 -13.18
CA LEU A 57 -18.37 -4.44 -12.81
C LEU A 57 -19.58 -5.11 -12.17
N ASP A 58 -19.96 -6.28 -12.66
CA ASP A 58 -21.08 -7.04 -12.14
C ASP A 58 -20.76 -7.63 -10.74
N ASP A 59 -19.49 -7.97 -10.48
CA ASP A 59 -18.99 -8.43 -9.17
C ASP A 59 -18.78 -7.30 -8.15
N LEU A 60 -18.50 -6.08 -8.61
CA LEU A 60 -18.09 -4.96 -7.77
C LEU A 60 -19.14 -4.55 -6.72
N GLY A 61 -20.43 -4.79 -6.98
CA GLY A 61 -21.54 -4.60 -6.03
C GLY A 61 -21.73 -3.18 -5.44
N GLY A 62 -20.84 -2.24 -5.75
CA GLY A 62 -20.75 -0.88 -5.23
C GLY A 62 -20.50 0.14 -6.34
N GLY A 63 -20.75 1.42 -6.03
CA GLY A 63 -20.62 2.51 -7.01
C GLY A 63 -19.16 2.93 -7.25
N ILE A 64 -18.85 3.20 -8.51
CA ILE A 64 -17.56 3.77 -8.94
C ILE A 64 -17.59 5.27 -8.67
N GLU A 65 -16.68 5.78 -7.83
CA GLU A 65 -16.54 7.21 -7.52
C GLU A 65 -15.89 7.97 -8.66
N ASP A 66 -14.77 7.45 -9.18
CA ASP A 66 -14.01 8.05 -10.26
C ASP A 66 -13.37 6.96 -11.14
N VAL A 67 -12.97 7.34 -12.35
CA VAL A 67 -12.21 6.50 -13.27
C VAL A 67 -10.93 7.21 -13.70
N THR A 68 -9.82 6.49 -13.78
CA THR A 68 -8.58 7.00 -14.37
C THR A 68 -8.17 6.14 -15.55
N LEU A 69 -7.83 6.80 -16.66
CA LEU A 69 -7.19 6.16 -17.81
C LEU A 69 -5.70 6.51 -17.79
N ILE A 70 -4.86 5.47 -17.79
CA ILE A 70 -3.41 5.60 -17.89
C ILE A 70 -2.99 4.99 -19.22
N GLU A 71 -2.43 5.79 -20.11
CA GLU A 71 -1.81 5.34 -21.35
C GLU A 71 -0.29 5.29 -21.16
N TYR A 72 0.34 4.19 -21.53
CA TYR A 72 1.78 3.99 -21.39
C TYR A 72 2.40 3.30 -22.61
N LYS A 73 3.69 3.57 -22.83
CA LYS A 73 4.50 2.89 -23.83
C LYS A 73 5.14 1.67 -23.19
N GLU A 74 4.93 0.48 -23.76
CA GLU A 74 5.64 -0.71 -23.31
C GLU A 74 7.02 -0.76 -23.96
N PRO A 75 8.13 -0.80 -23.18
CA PRO A 75 9.48 -0.77 -23.72
C PRO A 75 9.82 -2.00 -24.59
N ASP A 76 9.16 -3.15 -24.36
CA ASP A 76 9.44 -4.42 -25.06
C ASP A 76 8.42 -4.78 -26.16
N ARG A 77 7.53 -3.85 -26.54
CA ARG A 77 6.55 -4.13 -27.60
C ARG A 77 7.21 -4.07 -28.98
N ARG A 78 7.11 -5.19 -29.73
CA ARG A 78 7.35 -5.21 -31.18
C ARG A 78 6.46 -4.14 -31.84
N GLU A 79 7.03 -3.37 -32.76
CA GLU A 79 6.44 -2.20 -33.44
C GLU A 79 5.08 -2.45 -34.15
N GLU A 80 4.57 -3.68 -34.14
CA GLU A 80 3.42 -4.12 -34.94
C GLU A 80 2.06 -3.94 -34.26
N SER A 81 1.98 -3.57 -32.97
CA SER A 81 0.70 -3.30 -32.31
C SER A 81 0.38 -1.79 -32.31
N PRO A 82 -0.61 -1.31 -33.09
CA PRO A 82 -0.88 0.11 -33.29
C PRO A 82 -1.54 0.81 -32.09
N ILE A 83 -1.79 0.11 -30.98
CA ILE A 83 -2.54 0.62 -29.83
C ILE A 83 -1.58 0.73 -28.64
N PRO A 84 -1.38 1.89 -27.98
CA PRO A 84 -0.55 1.99 -26.79
C PRO A 84 -1.04 1.07 -25.66
N GLY A 85 -0.15 0.70 -24.73
CA GLY A 85 -0.57 0.01 -23.51
C GLY A 85 -1.49 0.93 -22.70
N PHE A 86 -2.54 0.39 -22.11
CA PHE A 86 -3.41 1.16 -21.24
C PHE A 86 -3.78 0.40 -19.97
N GLU A 87 -4.15 1.16 -18.95
CA GLU A 87 -4.67 0.71 -17.66
C GLU A 87 -5.84 1.61 -17.27
N ILE A 88 -6.97 1.00 -16.95
CA ILE A 88 -8.16 1.67 -16.43
C ILE A 88 -8.23 1.39 -14.95
N ARG A 89 -8.30 2.44 -14.13
CA ARG A 89 -8.46 2.35 -12.69
C ARG A 89 -9.85 2.82 -12.29
N LEU A 90 -10.60 1.96 -11.64
CA LEU A 90 -11.89 2.22 -11.02
C LEU A 90 -11.66 2.56 -9.55
N HIS A 91 -12.00 3.78 -9.15
CA HIS A 91 -11.90 4.21 -7.76
C HIS A 91 -13.23 3.97 -7.06
N LEU A 92 -13.21 3.22 -5.96
CA LEU A 92 -14.41 2.85 -5.21
C LEU A 92 -14.56 3.69 -3.95
N LYS A 93 -15.79 3.77 -3.43
CA LYS A 93 -16.14 4.51 -2.20
C LYS A 93 -15.31 4.18 -0.97
N LYS A 94 -14.77 2.96 -0.89
CA LYS A 94 -13.99 2.48 0.27
C LYS A 94 -12.49 2.78 0.16
N GLY A 95 -12.08 3.58 -0.84
CA GLY A 95 -10.68 3.88 -1.12
C GLY A 95 -9.95 2.77 -1.88
N GLU A 96 -10.58 1.62 -2.09
CA GLU A 96 -10.08 0.55 -2.95
C GLU A 96 -10.07 1.02 -4.41
N THR A 97 -9.05 0.62 -5.15
CA THR A 97 -8.96 0.86 -6.59
C THR A 97 -8.86 -0.46 -7.32
N ILE A 98 -9.73 -0.72 -8.30
CA ILE A 98 -9.56 -1.85 -9.23
C ILE A 98 -8.88 -1.37 -10.49
N SER A 99 -7.82 -2.04 -10.88
CA SER A 99 -7.08 -1.79 -12.11
C SER A 99 -7.35 -2.89 -13.12
N VAL A 100 -7.70 -2.53 -14.35
CA VAL A 100 -7.84 -3.43 -15.49
C VAL A 100 -6.95 -2.93 -16.62
N ASN A 101 -6.01 -3.75 -17.07
CA ASN A 101 -5.10 -3.36 -18.16
C ASN A 101 -5.53 -3.90 -19.53
N HIS A 102 -4.84 -3.47 -20.57
CA HIS A 102 -5.10 -3.87 -21.95
C HIS A 102 -4.89 -5.37 -22.25
N ARG A 103 -4.33 -6.15 -21.32
CA ARG A 103 -4.20 -7.62 -21.39
C ARG A 103 -5.30 -8.32 -20.59
N ASP A 104 -6.32 -7.55 -20.19
CA ASP A 104 -7.39 -7.93 -19.28
C ASP A 104 -6.89 -8.49 -17.93
N GLU A 105 -5.70 -8.11 -17.49
CA GLU A 105 -5.27 -8.40 -16.12
C GLU A 105 -6.01 -7.48 -15.15
N VAL A 106 -6.64 -8.09 -14.14
CA VAL A 106 -7.36 -7.39 -13.09
C VAL A 106 -6.51 -7.38 -11.82
N ARG A 107 -6.37 -6.22 -11.18
CA ARG A 107 -5.63 -6.05 -9.93
C ARG A 107 -6.46 -5.24 -8.94
N LEU A 108 -6.60 -5.74 -7.72
CA LEU A 108 -7.10 -4.94 -6.61
C LEU A 108 -5.93 -4.19 -5.97
N ILE A 109 -5.99 -2.86 -6.01
CA ILE A 109 -5.07 -1.97 -5.35
C ILE A 109 -5.74 -1.50 -4.06
N ILE A 110 -5.27 -2.02 -2.94
CA ILE A 110 -5.69 -1.58 -1.62
C ILE A 110 -4.68 -0.52 -1.20
N PRO A 111 -5.08 0.75 -0.97
CA PRO A 111 -4.17 1.72 -0.40
C PRO A 111 -3.74 1.21 0.98
N THR A 112 -2.47 0.84 1.10
CA THR A 112 -1.83 0.69 2.40
C THR A 112 -1.78 2.09 2.98
N SER A 113 -2.79 2.45 3.77
CA SER A 113 -2.97 3.79 4.30
C SER A 113 -1.66 4.21 4.97
N TYR A 114 -1.01 5.24 4.42
CA TYR A 114 -0.28 6.16 5.29
C TYR A 114 -1.36 6.79 6.16
N LYS A 115 -1.60 6.21 7.35
CA LYS A 115 -2.49 6.84 8.33
C LYS A 115 -1.77 8.12 8.76
N GLU A 116 -2.28 9.29 8.38
CA GLU A 116 -1.80 10.57 8.94
C GLU A 116 -1.92 10.59 10.48
N ASP A 117 -2.83 9.78 11.03
CA ASP A 117 -3.03 9.60 12.48
C ASP A 117 -2.17 8.48 13.10
N ALA A 118 -1.39 7.72 12.32
CA ALA A 118 -0.29 6.99 12.92
C ALA A 118 0.70 8.08 13.32
N LYS A 119 0.71 8.45 14.61
CA LYS A 119 1.86 9.12 15.19
C LYS A 119 3.06 8.32 14.70
N ASN A 120 3.88 8.93 13.84
CA ASN A 120 5.17 8.37 13.51
C ASN A 120 5.87 8.30 14.86
N GLU A 121 5.85 7.12 15.48
CA GLU A 121 6.61 6.90 16.69
C GLU A 121 8.05 7.13 16.27
N GLU A 122 8.67 8.16 16.85
CA GLU A 122 10.06 8.46 16.56
C GLU A 122 10.87 7.22 16.97
N VAL A 123 11.46 6.57 15.98
CA VAL A 123 12.33 5.41 16.14
C VAL A 123 13.76 5.90 16.12
N TYR A 124 14.52 5.54 17.15
CA TYR A 124 15.91 5.94 17.30
C TYR A 124 16.82 4.73 17.38
N SER A 125 18.04 4.87 16.87
CA SER A 125 19.10 3.90 17.12
C SER A 125 19.53 3.99 18.60
N VAL A 126 19.67 2.85 19.27
CA VAL A 126 20.03 2.87 20.71
C VAL A 126 21.44 3.43 20.93
N ILE A 127 22.37 3.20 20.00
CA ILE A 127 23.74 3.72 20.07
C ILE A 127 23.81 5.24 19.82
N GLU A 128 22.79 5.82 19.18
CA GLU A 128 22.68 7.29 19.01
C GLU A 128 22.12 7.95 20.28
N ILE A 129 21.23 7.25 21.00
CA ILE A 129 20.67 7.75 22.26
C ILE A 129 21.68 7.63 23.41
N TRP A 130 22.35 6.49 23.51
CA TRP A 130 23.27 6.17 24.58
C TRP A 130 24.68 5.95 23.99
N GLU A 131 25.43 7.04 23.87
CA GLU A 131 26.76 7.07 23.23
C GLU A 131 27.79 6.10 23.86
N ASP A 132 27.60 5.75 25.14
CA ASP A 132 28.47 4.81 25.86
C ASP A 132 28.24 3.33 25.48
N LEU A 133 27.21 3.02 24.67
CA LEU A 133 26.96 1.66 24.21
C LEU A 133 28.00 1.24 23.16
N PRO A 134 28.53 0.01 23.25
CA PRO A 134 29.49 -0.47 22.26
C PRO A 134 28.76 -0.70 20.92
N PRO A 135 29.32 -0.26 19.78
CA PRO A 135 28.73 -0.45 18.45
C PRO A 135 28.94 -1.89 17.96
N LYS A 136 28.33 -2.84 18.67
CA LYS A 136 28.37 -4.27 18.38
C LYS A 136 27.03 -4.89 18.74
N HIS A 137 26.76 -6.05 18.18
CA HIS A 137 25.56 -6.82 18.49
C HIS A 137 25.34 -6.99 20.01
N PRO A 138 24.11 -6.78 20.51
CA PRO A 138 22.89 -6.48 19.75
C PRO A 138 22.67 -4.99 19.44
N PHE A 139 23.45 -4.08 20.03
CA PHE A 139 23.16 -2.64 20.03
C PHE A 139 23.30 -1.97 18.66
N ASP A 140 24.21 -2.46 17.82
CA ASP A 140 24.40 -1.98 16.44
C ASP A 140 23.19 -2.21 15.52
N SER A 141 22.31 -3.13 15.92
CA SER A 141 21.15 -3.58 15.15
C SER A 141 19.84 -3.25 15.86
N LEU A 142 19.90 -2.51 16.97
CA LEU A 142 18.75 -2.26 17.83
C LEU A 142 18.26 -0.82 17.70
N GLN A 143 16.95 -0.71 17.50
CA GLN A 143 16.22 0.55 17.52
C GLN A 143 15.12 0.50 18.59
N ILE A 144 14.74 1.67 19.08
CA ILE A 144 13.71 1.82 20.11
C ILE A 144 12.79 3.00 19.78
N THR A 145 11.49 2.86 20.07
CA THR A 145 10.56 3.99 19.97
C THR A 145 10.63 4.89 21.19
N GLU A 146 10.31 6.17 21.02
CA GLU A 146 10.26 7.13 22.14
C GLU A 146 9.28 6.70 23.23
N GLY A 147 8.20 6.00 22.87
CA GLY A 147 7.22 5.46 23.81
C GLY A 147 7.84 4.45 24.78
N LEU A 148 8.49 3.42 24.23
CA LEU A 148 9.16 2.41 25.05
C LEU A 148 10.34 3.01 25.82
N ARG A 149 11.09 3.95 25.23
CA ARG A 149 12.17 4.65 25.94
C ARG A 149 11.67 5.37 27.20
N LYS A 150 10.54 6.07 27.11
CA LYS A 150 9.92 6.76 28.26
C LYS A 150 9.44 5.77 29.31
N GLU A 151 8.90 4.64 28.90
CA GLU A 151 8.47 3.58 29.81
C GLU A 151 9.67 2.96 30.56
N LEU A 152 10.81 2.78 29.90
CA LEU A 152 12.04 2.30 30.51
C LEU A 152 12.75 3.34 31.39
N SER A 153 12.40 4.62 31.25
CA SER A 153 13.07 5.73 31.96
C SER A 153 13.25 5.51 33.46
N PRO A 154 12.25 5.01 34.22
CA PRO A 154 12.41 4.80 35.66
C PRO A 154 13.44 3.71 36.01
N HIS A 155 13.68 2.74 35.12
CA HIS A 155 14.61 1.65 35.37
C HIS A 155 16.08 2.08 35.21
N PHE A 156 16.35 3.13 34.44
CA PHE A 156 17.71 3.66 34.25
C PHE A 156 18.30 4.30 35.52
N GLU A 157 17.50 4.52 36.57
CA GLU A 157 18.01 4.97 37.87
C GLU A 157 18.75 3.86 38.62
N MET A 158 18.42 2.59 38.37
CA MET A 158 18.97 1.43 39.07
C MET A 158 19.89 0.59 38.18
N PHE A 159 19.65 0.57 36.88
CA PHE A 159 20.38 -0.25 35.93
C PHE A 159 20.94 0.61 34.79
N SER A 160 22.09 0.22 34.28
CA SER A 160 22.66 0.88 33.10
C SER A 160 21.83 0.60 31.84
N PRO A 161 21.84 1.49 30.83
CA PRO A 161 21.18 1.24 29.55
C PRO A 161 21.61 -0.06 28.89
N SER A 162 22.89 -0.40 28.99
CA SER A 162 23.45 -1.65 28.46
C SER A 162 22.80 -2.89 29.09
N GLU A 163 22.59 -2.88 30.42
CA GLU A 163 21.97 -3.99 31.15
C GLU A 163 20.50 -4.17 30.74
N ILE A 164 19.74 -3.08 30.71
CA ILE A 164 18.32 -3.11 30.33
C ILE A 164 18.16 -3.57 28.88
N LEU A 165 18.88 -2.97 27.93
CA LEU A 165 18.76 -3.31 26.52
C LEU A 165 19.25 -4.73 26.21
N SER A 166 20.30 -5.20 26.88
CA SER A 166 20.74 -6.60 26.75
C SER A 166 19.68 -7.57 27.25
N ARG A 167 18.97 -7.20 28.32
CA ARG A 167 17.89 -8.02 28.87
C ARG A 167 16.67 -8.06 27.94
N LEU A 168 16.24 -6.90 27.42
CA LEU A 168 15.17 -6.82 26.44
C LEU A 168 15.50 -7.63 25.18
N TRP A 169 16.75 -7.57 24.72
CA TRP A 169 17.22 -8.41 23.61
C TRP A 169 17.08 -9.90 23.91
N LEU A 170 17.49 -10.34 25.09
CA LEU A 170 17.38 -11.73 25.50
C LEU A 170 15.90 -12.18 25.60
N ASP A 171 15.03 -11.34 26.15
CA ASP A 171 13.59 -11.61 26.23
C ASP A 171 12.97 -11.73 24.82
N TYR A 172 13.40 -10.86 23.89
CA TYR A 172 13.03 -10.97 22.48
C TYR A 172 13.54 -12.27 21.84
N GLU A 173 14.83 -12.61 21.96
CA GLU A 173 15.39 -13.85 21.41
C GLU A 173 14.67 -15.10 21.94
N ASN A 174 14.27 -15.09 23.21
CA ASN A 174 13.50 -16.15 23.82
C ASN A 174 12.08 -16.23 23.24
N SER A 175 11.44 -15.09 22.97
CA SER A 175 10.07 -15.05 22.42
C SER A 175 9.99 -15.57 20.98
N ILE A 176 11.07 -15.44 20.20
CA ILE A 176 11.13 -15.92 18.80
C ILE A 176 11.76 -17.31 18.66
N ARG A 177 12.15 -17.93 19.78
CA ARG A 177 12.86 -19.20 19.77
C ARG A 177 11.94 -20.32 19.28
N GLY A 178 12.26 -20.87 18.10
CA GLY A 178 11.46 -21.93 17.48
C GLY A 178 10.38 -21.43 16.51
N CYS A 179 10.26 -20.12 16.30
CA CYS A 179 9.43 -19.55 15.25
C CYS A 179 10.14 -19.69 13.90
N ILE A 180 9.45 -20.24 12.89
CA ILE A 180 9.91 -20.20 11.51
C ILE A 180 9.55 -18.81 10.97
N LEU A 181 10.53 -17.92 10.89
CA LEU A 181 10.35 -16.58 10.34
C LEU A 181 10.25 -16.68 8.82
N GLU A 182 9.08 -16.38 8.24
CA GLU A 182 8.94 -16.28 6.80
C GLU A 182 9.72 -15.05 6.28
N PRO A 183 10.63 -15.19 5.29
CA PRO A 183 11.55 -14.12 4.89
C PRO A 183 10.92 -12.83 4.32
N GLN A 184 9.61 -12.81 4.11
CA GLN A 184 8.94 -11.78 3.29
C GLN A 184 8.06 -10.81 4.08
N THR A 185 7.79 -11.09 5.35
CA THR A 185 7.00 -10.22 6.23
C THR A 185 7.82 -9.97 7.48
N GLY A 186 8.17 -8.71 7.75
CA GLY A 186 8.81 -8.35 9.02
C GLY A 186 8.03 -8.98 10.18
N TYR A 187 8.75 -9.63 11.11
CA TYR A 187 8.10 -10.39 12.17
C TYR A 187 7.81 -9.49 13.35
N LEU A 188 6.53 -9.39 13.72
CA LEU A 188 6.07 -8.74 14.94
C LEU A 188 6.00 -9.79 16.06
N ALA A 189 6.84 -9.63 17.08
CA ALA A 189 6.80 -10.40 18.32
C ALA A 189 6.10 -9.60 19.41
N GLU A 190 5.19 -10.21 20.15
CA GLU A 190 4.78 -9.71 21.47
C GLU A 190 5.69 -10.34 22.52
N VAL A 191 6.42 -9.51 23.26
CA VAL A 191 7.44 -9.92 24.22
C VAL A 191 7.00 -9.53 25.62
N ARG A 192 6.96 -10.52 26.53
CA ARG A 192 6.79 -10.28 27.96
C ARG A 192 8.15 -10.27 28.63
N GLY A 193 8.65 -9.08 28.94
CA GLY A 193 10.01 -8.85 29.42
C GLY A 193 10.10 -8.58 30.92
N GLU A 194 11.33 -8.61 31.42
CA GLU A 194 11.62 -8.27 32.83
C GLU A 194 11.31 -6.80 33.16
N PHE A 195 11.55 -5.91 32.21
CA PHE A 195 11.36 -4.46 32.35
C PHE A 195 10.05 -3.94 31.75
N GLY A 196 9.11 -4.85 31.42
CA GLY A 196 7.82 -4.50 30.83
C GLY A 196 7.47 -5.39 29.63
N ASP A 197 6.21 -5.30 29.22
CA ASP A 197 5.72 -5.92 27.99
C ASP A 197 5.98 -4.97 26.83
N PHE A 198 6.47 -5.49 25.70
CA PHE A 198 6.78 -4.69 24.52
C PHE A 198 6.59 -5.51 23.25
N ARG A 199 6.55 -4.82 22.12
CA ARG A 199 6.50 -5.41 20.79
C ARG A 199 7.86 -5.26 20.12
N ALA A 200 8.25 -6.25 19.32
CA ALA A 200 9.50 -6.21 18.57
C ALA A 200 9.24 -6.50 17.10
N VAL A 201 9.80 -5.68 16.21
CA VAL A 201 9.75 -5.90 14.77
C VAL A 201 11.14 -6.16 14.23
N ARG A 202 11.35 -7.34 13.63
CA ARG A 202 12.58 -7.64 12.88
C ARG A 202 12.42 -7.26 11.41
N HIS A 203 13.26 -6.35 10.96
CA HIS A 203 13.34 -5.92 9.56
C HIS A 203 14.23 -6.85 8.74
N ASN A 204 14.03 -6.88 7.42
CA ASN A 204 14.81 -7.71 6.51
C ASN A 204 16.30 -7.33 6.46
N CYS A 205 16.64 -6.09 6.81
CA CYS A 205 18.04 -5.64 6.93
C CYS A 205 18.74 -6.14 8.20
N GLY A 206 18.06 -6.89 9.07
CA GLY A 206 18.60 -7.41 10.32
C GLY A 206 18.39 -6.49 11.52
N VAL A 207 17.98 -5.24 11.30
CA VAL A 207 17.60 -4.30 12.37
C VAL A 207 16.36 -4.82 13.09
N VAL A 208 16.32 -4.64 14.40
CA VAL A 208 15.17 -4.95 15.25
C VAL A 208 14.72 -3.66 15.93
N THR A 209 13.43 -3.34 15.85
CA THR A 209 12.83 -2.20 16.53
C THR A 209 12.00 -2.69 17.70
N PHE A 210 12.30 -2.22 18.91
CA PHE A 210 11.43 -2.41 20.08
C PHE A 210 10.48 -1.23 20.22
N MET A 211 9.20 -1.52 20.43
CA MET A 211 8.12 -0.56 20.52
C MET A 211 7.15 -0.96 21.64
N GLN A 212 6.42 0.00 22.17
CA GLN A 212 5.31 -0.27 23.10
C GLN A 212 4.18 -0.93 22.34
#